data_AF-A0A0D1KMQ8-F1
#
_entry.id   AF-A0A0D1KMQ8-F1
#
_cell.length_a   1.000
_cell.length_b   1.000
_cell.length_c   1.000
_cell.angle_alpha   90.00
_cell.angle_beta   90.00
_cell.angle_gamma   90.00
#
_symmetry.space_group_name_H-M   'P 1'
#
loop_
_entity.id
_entity.type
_entity.pdbx_description
1 polymer ?
#
loop_
_entity_poly.entity_id
_entity_poly.type
_entity_poly.pdbx_seq_one_letter_code
_entity_poly.pdbx_strand_id
1 'polypeptide(L)'
;MRADAATIASAYTYAQWSIDNLRGLLGVDDKRSYDRWQALKVRVLDPALDAINDFGTVDVTMTPKKVGRSVVAVRFDWRWKDPLDAADTVAENERHSAARRKDPPDSPDAPPLMETEPDPVVREGMAKLLGSLGDKLRNADDGDI
;
A
#
# COMPACT_ATOMS: atom_id res chain seq x y z
N MET A 1 1.66 43.07 -27.46
CA MET A 1 1.82 42.41 -26.15
C MET A 1 1.33 40.97 -26.32
N ARG A 2 2.22 40.07 -26.73
CA ARG A 2 1.90 38.64 -26.87
C ARG A 2 1.97 38.05 -25.47
N ALA A 3 0.85 37.58 -24.95
CA ALA A 3 0.89 36.59 -23.88
C ALA A 3 1.43 35.31 -24.52
N ASP A 4 2.55 34.81 -24.02
CA ASP A 4 3.10 33.54 -24.48
C ASP A 4 2.12 32.41 -24.16
N ALA A 5 1.76 31.65 -25.20
CA ALA A 5 0.85 30.52 -25.11
C ALA A 5 1.42 29.35 -24.29
N ALA A 6 2.71 29.42 -23.89
CA ALA A 6 3.34 28.44 -23.02
C ALA A 6 2.95 28.58 -21.54
N THR A 7 2.42 29.73 -21.11
CA THR A 7 2.11 29.99 -19.68
C THR A 7 0.71 29.50 -19.27
N ILE A 8 -0.12 29.06 -20.22
CA ILE A 8 -1.45 28.47 -19.94
C ILE A 8 -1.38 26.92 -19.90
N ALA A 9 -0.19 26.34 -20.07
CA ALA A 9 0.03 24.89 -20.14
C ALA A 9 0.41 24.26 -18.78
N SER A 10 -0.26 24.68 -17.71
CA SER A 10 -0.53 23.83 -16.55
C SER A 10 -1.91 24.22 -16.05
N ALA A 11 -2.94 23.83 -16.81
CA ALA A 11 -4.31 24.03 -16.37
C ALA A 11 -4.47 23.29 -15.04
N TYR A 12 -4.53 24.04 -13.93
CA TYR A 12 -4.87 23.48 -12.63
C TYR A 12 -6.19 22.75 -12.77
N THR A 13 -6.11 21.43 -12.89
CA THR A 13 -7.30 20.61 -13.05
C THR A 13 -7.84 20.44 -11.66
N TYR A 14 -9.04 20.93 -11.44
CA TYR A 14 -9.71 20.85 -10.16
C TYR A 14 -11.11 20.31 -10.33
N ALA A 15 -11.60 19.70 -9.26
CA ALA A 15 -13.01 19.37 -9.13
C ALA A 15 -13.48 19.60 -7.70
N GLN A 16 -14.75 19.92 -7.54
CA GLN A 16 -15.36 20.24 -6.27
C GLN A 16 -16.62 19.39 -6.06
N TRP A 17 -16.74 18.82 -4.87
CA TRP A 17 -17.90 18.02 -4.47
C TRP A 17 -18.46 18.53 -3.14
N SER A 18 -19.78 18.49 -2.98
CA SER A 18 -20.40 18.65 -1.66
C SER A 18 -19.99 17.49 -0.75
N ILE A 19 -20.01 17.69 0.57
CA ILE A 19 -19.65 16.60 1.49
C ILE A 19 -20.62 15.43 1.35
N ASP A 20 -21.90 15.71 1.14
CA ASP A 20 -22.92 14.65 1.02
C ASP A 20 -22.72 13.81 -0.24
N ASN A 21 -22.43 14.46 -1.38
CA ASN A 21 -22.10 13.74 -2.62
C ASN A 21 -20.80 12.93 -2.45
N LEU A 22 -19.79 13.50 -1.80
CA LEU A 22 -18.54 12.79 -1.53
C LEU A 22 -18.74 11.55 -0.66
N ARG A 23 -19.61 11.62 0.36
CA ARG A 23 -19.95 10.44 1.18
C ARG A 23 -20.64 9.35 0.37
N GLY A 24 -21.59 9.73 -0.49
CA GLY A 24 -22.26 8.78 -1.37
C GLY A 24 -21.31 8.13 -2.36
N LEU A 25 -20.41 8.90 -2.97
CA LEU A 25 -19.39 8.38 -3.89
C LEU A 25 -18.42 7.39 -3.21
N LEU A 26 -18.12 7.61 -1.93
CA LEU A 26 -17.24 6.75 -1.15
C LEU A 26 -17.98 5.58 -0.48
N GLY A 27 -19.32 5.49 -0.61
CA GLY A 27 -20.13 4.46 0.03
C GLY A 27 -20.08 4.50 1.55
N VAL A 28 -20.05 5.70 2.13
CA VAL A 28 -19.99 5.94 3.59
C VAL A 28 -21.16 6.77 4.11
N ASP A 29 -22.14 7.05 3.26
CA ASP A 29 -23.33 7.84 3.56
C ASP A 29 -24.31 7.14 4.53
N ASP A 30 -24.24 5.82 4.64
CA ASP A 30 -25.01 5.02 5.61
C ASP A 30 -24.39 4.98 7.02
N LYS A 31 -23.14 5.46 7.16
CA LYS A 31 -22.35 5.35 8.39
C LYS A 31 -22.28 6.66 9.16
N ARG A 32 -23.04 6.71 10.26
CA ARG A 32 -23.05 7.86 11.18
C ARG A 32 -21.69 8.27 11.74
N SER A 33 -20.72 7.36 11.79
CA SER A 33 -19.35 7.65 12.21
C SER A 33 -18.63 8.67 11.30
N TYR A 34 -19.11 8.86 10.07
CA TYR A 34 -18.58 9.81 9.09
C TYR A 34 -19.48 11.06 8.88
N ASP A 35 -20.55 11.22 9.65
CA ASP A 35 -21.38 12.44 9.67
C ASP A 35 -20.52 13.65 10.06
N ARG A 36 -19.65 13.49 11.06
CA ARG A 36 -18.72 14.52 11.49
C ARG A 36 -17.61 14.67 10.46
N TRP A 37 -17.47 15.88 9.88
CA TRP A 37 -16.41 16.23 8.93
C TRP A 37 -15.01 15.76 9.37
N GLN A 38 -14.61 16.01 10.62
CA GLN A 38 -13.29 15.60 11.09
C GLN A 38 -13.07 14.08 11.10
N ALA A 39 -14.13 13.30 11.31
CA ALA A 39 -14.02 11.84 11.24
C ALA A 39 -13.85 11.37 9.80
N LEU A 40 -14.59 11.95 8.85
CA LEU A 40 -14.42 11.70 7.41
C LEU A 40 -13.01 12.11 6.95
N LYS A 41 -12.56 13.31 7.33
CA LYS A 41 -11.23 13.83 6.98
C LYS A 41 -10.12 12.89 7.46
N VAL A 42 -10.02 12.66 8.76
CA VAL A 42 -8.88 11.94 9.36
C VAL A 42 -8.86 10.46 8.98
N ARG A 43 -10.02 9.82 8.82
CA ARG A 43 -10.09 8.36 8.60
C ARG A 43 -10.18 7.96 7.14
N VAL A 44 -10.55 8.87 6.26
CA VAL A 44 -10.84 8.54 4.85
C VAL A 44 -10.06 9.45 3.92
N LEU A 45 -10.24 10.77 4.04
CA LEU A 45 -9.66 11.70 3.08
C LEU A 45 -8.15 11.81 3.25
N ASP A 46 -7.65 12.06 4.46
CA ASP A 46 -6.22 12.21 4.69
C ASP A 46 -5.44 10.95 4.29
N PRO A 47 -5.81 9.72 4.73
CA PRO A 47 -5.11 8.51 4.30
C PRO A 47 -5.18 8.28 2.78
N ALA A 48 -6.28 8.67 2.12
CA ALA A 48 -6.42 8.54 0.68
C ALA A 48 -5.56 9.57 -0.07
N LEU A 49 -5.50 10.81 0.40
CA LEU A 49 -4.61 11.83 -0.15
C LEU A 49 -3.15 11.41 -0.01
N ASP A 50 -2.75 10.93 1.17
CA ASP A 50 -1.39 10.46 1.42
C ASP A 50 -1.06 9.30 0.47
N ALA A 51 -1.93 8.29 0.36
CA ALA A 51 -1.71 7.17 -0.55
C ALA A 51 -1.60 7.59 -2.04
N ILE A 52 -2.44 8.54 -2.49
CA ILE A 52 -2.37 9.07 -3.86
C ILE A 52 -1.07 9.86 -4.06
N ASN A 53 -0.66 10.67 -3.09
CA ASN A 53 0.54 11.49 -3.21
C ASN A 53 1.82 10.67 -3.04
N ASP A 54 1.80 9.56 -2.31
CA ASP A 54 2.97 8.69 -2.14
C ASP A 54 3.18 7.79 -3.35
N PHE A 55 2.12 7.13 -3.82
CA PHE A 55 2.21 6.06 -4.82
C PHE A 55 1.62 6.42 -6.18
N GLY A 56 0.85 7.50 -6.27
CA GLY A 56 0.20 7.93 -7.50
C GLY A 56 1.13 8.71 -8.42
N THR A 57 0.68 8.88 -9.66
CA THR A 57 1.33 9.66 -10.73
C THR A 57 0.93 11.13 -10.73
N VAL A 58 0.08 11.52 -9.79
CA VAL A 58 -0.43 12.88 -9.62
C VAL A 58 -0.12 13.38 -8.22
N ASP A 59 0.11 14.68 -8.09
CA ASP A 59 0.03 15.38 -6.81
C ASP A 59 -1.38 15.94 -6.66
N VAL A 60 -2.02 15.65 -5.54
CA VAL A 60 -3.37 16.10 -5.21
C VAL A 60 -3.34 16.90 -3.90
N THR A 61 -4.00 18.06 -3.92
CA THR A 61 -4.22 18.90 -2.74
C THR A 61 -5.72 19.05 -2.50
N MET A 62 -6.12 18.99 -1.23
CA MET A 62 -7.51 19.12 -0.81
C MET A 62 -7.75 20.44 -0.05
N THR A 63 -8.71 21.24 -0.52
CA THR A 63 -9.12 22.49 0.13
C THR A 63 -10.60 22.44 0.57
N PRO A 64 -10.88 22.41 1.88
CA PRO A 64 -12.25 22.48 2.40
C PRO A 64 -12.90 23.84 2.13
N LYS A 65 -14.16 23.84 1.70
CA LYS A 65 -14.99 25.04 1.53
C LYS A 65 -15.99 25.15 2.68
N LYS A 66 -15.96 26.28 3.38
CA LYS A 66 -16.76 26.52 4.58
C LYS A 66 -17.89 27.51 4.32
N VAL A 67 -19.03 27.26 4.96
CA VAL A 67 -20.12 28.22 5.13
C VAL A 67 -20.37 28.35 6.63
N GLY A 68 -20.11 29.54 7.17
CA GLY A 68 -20.01 29.73 8.61
C GLY A 68 -18.93 28.83 9.24
N ARG A 69 -19.32 28.00 10.20
CA ARG A 69 -18.41 27.06 10.89
C ARG A 69 -18.36 25.66 10.25
N SER A 70 -19.26 25.39 9.30
CA SER A 70 -19.41 24.06 8.71
C SER A 70 -18.68 23.97 7.38
N VAL A 71 -18.06 22.81 7.12
CA VAL A 71 -17.53 22.48 5.79
C VAL A 71 -18.68 21.92 4.96
N VAL A 72 -18.95 22.53 3.80
CA VAL A 72 -20.06 22.15 2.91
C VAL A 72 -19.60 21.45 1.64
N ALA A 73 -18.35 21.67 1.25
CA ALA A 73 -17.76 21.08 0.05
C ALA A 73 -16.25 20.95 0.21
N VAL A 74 -15.65 20.17 -0.68
CA VAL A 74 -14.20 20.01 -0.81
C VAL A 74 -13.82 20.23 -2.26
N ARG A 75 -12.78 21.05 -2.48
CA ARG A 75 -12.11 21.17 -3.77
C ARG A 75 -10.84 20.32 -3.74
N PHE A 76 -10.66 19.51 -4.77
CA PHE A 76 -9.42 18.80 -5.04
C PHE A 76 -8.77 19.45 -6.24
N ASP A 77 -7.50 19.78 -6.08
CA ASP A 77 -6.63 20.32 -7.11
C ASP A 77 -5.57 19.27 -7.40
N TRP A 78 -5.33 18.94 -8.67
CA TRP A 78 -4.29 17.99 -9.03
C TRP A 78 -3.46 18.38 -10.24
N ARG A 79 -2.26 17.84 -10.28
CA ARG A 79 -1.31 17.94 -11.39
C ARG A 79 -0.61 16.60 -11.58
N TRP A 80 -0.20 16.31 -12.81
CA TRP A 80 0.70 15.18 -13.06
C TRP A 80 2.08 15.47 -12.46
N LYS A 81 2.67 14.47 -11.81
CA LYS A 81 4.06 14.54 -11.34
C LYS A 81 5.00 14.57 -12.55
N ASP A 82 6.13 15.27 -12.40
CA ASP A 82 7.18 15.18 -13.39
C ASP A 82 7.77 13.76 -13.33
N PRO A 83 7.97 13.06 -14.47
CA PRO A 83 8.63 11.76 -14.50
C PRO A 83 10.00 11.75 -13.79
N LEU A 84 10.69 12.89 -13.71
CA LEU A 84 11.96 13.04 -13.01
C LEU A 84 11.82 13.08 -11.47
N ASP A 85 10.68 13.53 -10.93
CA ASP A 85 10.39 13.53 -9.48
C ASP A 85 10.06 12.11 -8.94
N ALA A 86 9.58 11.20 -9.81
CA ALA A 86 9.26 9.82 -9.42
C ALA A 86 10.50 8.98 -9.04
N ALA A 87 11.71 9.45 -9.38
CA ALA A 87 12.97 8.83 -8.96
C ALA A 87 13.22 8.94 -7.45
N ASP A 88 12.71 9.99 -6.80
CA ASP A 88 12.90 10.21 -5.35
C ASP A 88 12.06 9.23 -4.50
N THR A 89 10.94 8.71 -5.02
CA THR A 89 10.16 7.64 -4.37
C THR A 89 10.93 6.32 -4.32
N VAL A 90 11.78 6.04 -5.32
CA VAL A 90 12.69 4.88 -5.27
C VAL A 90 13.72 5.08 -4.15
N ALA A 91 14.26 6.29 -3.99
CA ALA A 91 15.22 6.61 -2.94
C ALA A 91 14.63 6.54 -1.51
N GLU A 92 13.35 6.85 -1.31
CA GLU A 92 12.67 6.68 -0.01
C GLU A 92 12.33 5.20 0.28
N ASN A 93 11.93 4.43 -0.74
CA ASN A 93 11.79 2.97 -0.63
C ASN A 93 13.12 2.29 -0.29
N GLU A 94 14.24 2.76 -0.86
CA GLU A 94 15.58 2.30 -0.49
C GLU A 94 15.95 2.69 0.95
N ARG A 95 15.59 3.89 1.43
CA ARG A 95 15.80 4.31 2.82
C ARG A 95 15.06 3.43 3.84
N HIS A 96 13.81 3.06 3.56
CA HIS A 96 13.06 2.12 4.41
C HIS A 96 13.65 0.70 4.39
N SER A 97 14.28 0.28 3.28
CA SER A 97 15.00 -0.99 3.19
C SER A 97 16.32 -0.99 3.95
N ALA A 98 17.02 0.15 3.98
CA ALA A 98 18.28 0.33 4.73
C ALA A 98 18.08 0.22 6.26
N ALA A 99 16.92 0.62 6.79
CA ALA A 99 16.59 0.46 8.20
C ALA A 99 16.36 -1.02 8.64
N ARG A 100 16.20 -1.95 7.68
CA ARG A 100 16.14 -3.40 7.96
C ARG A 100 17.47 -4.12 7.73
N ARG A 101 18.49 -3.44 7.20
CA ARG A 101 19.82 -4.00 7.10
C ARG A 101 20.47 -3.88 8.46
N LYS A 102 20.26 -4.88 9.32
CA LYS A 102 21.24 -5.17 10.37
C LYS A 102 22.54 -5.49 9.65
N ASP A 103 23.55 -4.64 9.80
CA ASP A 103 24.91 -5.07 9.56
C ASP A 103 25.18 -6.28 10.48
N PRO A 104 25.68 -7.40 9.95
CA PRO A 104 26.20 -8.47 10.78
C PRO A 104 27.29 -7.87 11.69
N PRO A 105 27.27 -8.13 13.01
CA PRO A 105 28.27 -7.56 13.91
C PRO A 105 29.68 -8.00 13.52
N ASP A 106 30.61 -7.02 13.51
CA ASP A 106 32.04 -7.24 13.38
C ASP A 106 32.59 -7.95 14.63
N SER A 107 32.90 -9.24 14.47
CA SER A 107 33.62 -10.15 15.39
C SER A 107 32.81 -10.99 16.40
N PRO A 108 33.21 -12.25 16.64
CA PRO A 108 32.31 -13.37 16.93
C PRO A 108 32.49 -13.90 18.36
N ASP A 109 31.54 -13.61 19.24
CA ASP A 109 31.44 -14.31 20.54
C ASP A 109 29.97 -14.56 20.92
N ALA A 110 29.16 -14.84 19.90
CA ALA A 110 27.86 -15.46 20.07
C ALA A 110 28.02 -16.93 19.67
N PRO A 111 27.61 -17.89 20.52
CA PRO A 111 27.69 -19.31 20.17
C PRO A 111 26.90 -19.54 18.87
N PRO A 112 27.49 -20.22 17.88
CA PRO A 112 26.81 -20.46 16.62
C PRO A 112 25.53 -21.24 16.89
N LEU A 113 24.38 -20.71 16.45
CA LEU A 113 23.19 -21.52 16.24
C LEU A 113 23.59 -22.54 15.17
N MET A 114 23.87 -23.75 15.62
CA MET A 114 24.29 -24.86 14.79
C MET A 114 23.45 -24.92 13.52
N GLU A 115 24.17 -25.01 12.41
CA GLU A 115 23.77 -25.70 11.21
C GLU A 115 22.76 -26.78 11.58
N THR A 116 21.52 -26.64 11.12
CA THR A 116 20.55 -27.71 11.24
C THR A 116 21.04 -28.83 10.34
N GLU A 117 21.93 -29.68 10.85
CA GLU A 117 21.93 -31.07 10.45
C GLU A 117 20.46 -31.51 10.56
N PRO A 118 19.84 -31.99 9.47
CA PRO A 118 18.46 -32.40 9.51
C PRO A 118 18.36 -33.54 10.53
N ASP A 119 17.63 -33.28 11.62
CA ASP A 119 17.44 -34.21 12.73
C ASP A 119 17.17 -35.63 12.17
N PRO A 120 17.98 -36.64 12.52
CA PRO A 120 17.84 -37.99 11.97
C PRO A 120 16.43 -38.57 12.20
N VAL A 121 15.73 -38.13 13.25
CA VAL A 121 14.34 -38.49 13.54
C VAL A 121 13.37 -37.96 12.47
N VAL A 122 13.62 -36.74 11.96
CA VAL A 122 12.82 -36.11 10.88
C VAL A 122 13.08 -36.83 9.56
N ARG A 123 14.32 -37.24 9.27
CA ARG A 123 14.68 -37.99 8.06
C ARG A 123 14.06 -39.39 8.05
N GLU A 124 14.08 -40.09 9.18
CA GLU A 124 13.48 -41.43 9.30
C GLU A 124 11.94 -41.38 9.29
N GLY A 125 11.34 -40.36 9.91
CA GLY A 125 9.91 -40.10 9.85
C GLY A 125 9.41 -39.79 8.43
N MET A 126 10.15 -38.95 7.69
CA MET A 126 9.84 -38.64 6.29
C MET A 126 10.06 -39.86 5.37
N ALA A 127 11.08 -40.68 5.60
CA ALA A 127 11.31 -41.92 4.83
C ALA A 127 10.17 -42.93 5.02
N LYS A 128 9.65 -43.08 6.24
CA LYS A 128 8.45 -43.91 6.52
C LYS A 128 7.19 -43.36 5.84
N LEU A 129 7.01 -42.03 5.84
CA LEU A 129 5.88 -41.39 5.17
C LEU A 129 5.94 -41.53 3.65
N LEU A 130 7.12 -41.39 3.04
CA LEU A 130 7.31 -41.58 1.59
C LEU A 130 7.18 -43.05 1.19
N GLY A 131 7.65 -43.99 2.02
CA GLY A 131 7.46 -45.42 1.81
C GLY A 131 5.98 -45.83 1.88
N SER A 132 5.22 -45.33 2.87
CA SER A 132 3.80 -45.64 3.00
C SER A 132 2.95 -44.96 1.90
N LEU A 133 3.36 -43.78 1.43
CA LEU A 133 2.73 -43.11 0.29
C LEU A 133 2.99 -43.85 -1.02
N GLY A 134 4.20 -44.38 -1.23
CA GLY A 134 4.55 -45.22 -2.38
C GLY A 134 3.75 -46.53 -2.43
N ASP A 135 3.58 -47.20 -1.29
CA ASP A 135 2.72 -48.39 -1.19
C ASP A 135 1.25 -48.05 -1.44
N LYS A 136 0.77 -46.89 -0.97
CA LYS A 136 -0.63 -46.47 -1.19
C LYS A 136 -0.93 -46.09 -2.64
N LEU A 137 0.05 -45.53 -3.34
CA LEU A 137 -0.07 -45.20 -4.77
C LEU A 137 0.06 -46.43 -5.67
N ARG A 138 0.85 -47.44 -5.27
CA ARG A 138 0.97 -48.71 -6.02
C ARG A 138 -0.27 -49.60 -5.89
N ASN A 139 -0.95 -49.58 -4.74
CA ASN A 139 -2.18 -50.34 -4.52
C ASN A 139 -3.47 -49.62 -4.99
N ALA A 140 -3.37 -48.38 -5.49
CA ALA A 140 -4.50 -47.62 -6.01
C ALA A 140 -4.77 -47.86 -7.51
N ASP A 141 -3.86 -48.54 -8.22
CA ASP A 141 -3.98 -48.85 -9.66
C ASP A 141 -4.44 -50.29 -9.96
N ASP A 142 -4.69 -51.14 -8.95
CA ASP A 142 -5.21 -52.52 -9.11
C ASP A 142 -6.70 -52.62 -8.72
N GLY A 143 -7.49 -51.61 -9.12
CA GLY A 143 -8.90 -51.48 -8.76
C GLY A 143 -9.81 -51.05 -9.90
N ASP A 144 -9.52 -51.47 -11.14
CA ASP A 144 -10.50 -51.45 -12.24
C ASP A 144 -10.15 -52.52 -13.30
N ILE A 145 -10.37 -53.80 -12.95
CA ILE A 145 -10.98 -54.87 -13.79
C ILE A 145 -11.67 -55.87 -12.87
#